data_AF-A0A178VZM3-F1
#
_entry.id   AF-A0A178VZM3-F1
#
_cell.length_a   1.000
_cell.length_b   1.000
_cell.length_c   1.000
_cell.angle_alpha   90.00
_cell.angle_beta   90.00
_cell.angle_gamma   90.00
#
_symmetry.space_group_name_H-M   'P 1'
#
loop_
_entity.id
_entity.type
_entity.pdbx_description
1 polymer ?
#
loop_
_entity_poly.entity_id
_entity_poly.type
_entity_poly.pdbx_seq_one_letter_code
_entity_poly.pdbx_strand_id
1 'polypeptide(L)'
;MIFKKEVSKEDVECVETLLMMSNSKPTREEYNKLQLCILRRNKSSTITTPSTVMESKSHIHDHSLRESPTRRSRNRHDLPPMSPPMEQRKSKKAKRSTDASSSKTREPTPGWLISLMRSKNRGDVEDNSKKIIDKELFQTDVDPHQSRLSIPVSQIVELEFLNHEEKRAIEEDANRVRKEGVDAILVDSHLREFPVNLRLRDMRGILLYNLVAGWNQVVTDCLLQENTNIRLWSFHADDTLYFALVPLYAN
;
A
#
# COMPACT_ATOMS: atom_id res chain seq x y z
N MET A 1 -25.56 -7.36 -34.68
CA MET A 1 -25.38 -7.98 -33.36
C MET A 1 -24.73 -6.95 -32.45
N ILE A 2 -25.48 -6.42 -31.49
CA ILE A 2 -24.98 -5.42 -30.54
C ILE A 2 -24.24 -6.21 -29.45
N PHE A 3 -22.93 -6.03 -29.35
CA PHE A 3 -22.16 -6.53 -28.21
C PHE A 3 -22.61 -5.74 -26.98
N LYS A 4 -23.48 -6.34 -26.15
CA LYS A 4 -23.66 -5.89 -24.78
C LYS A 4 -22.33 -6.16 -24.08
N LYS A 5 -21.55 -5.10 -23.86
CA LYS A 5 -20.35 -5.16 -23.02
C LYS A 5 -20.86 -5.46 -21.61
N GLU A 6 -20.72 -6.70 -21.16
CA GLU A 6 -21.01 -7.07 -19.78
C GLU A 6 -20.13 -6.18 -18.89
N VAL A 7 -20.78 -5.33 -18.09
CA VAL A 7 -20.10 -4.58 -17.05
C VAL A 7 -19.61 -5.62 -16.05
N SER A 8 -18.29 -5.70 -15.85
CA SER A 8 -17.73 -6.69 -14.91
C SER A 8 -18.28 -6.41 -13.51
N LYS A 9 -18.45 -7.46 -12.69
CA LYS A 9 -18.86 -7.29 -11.28
C LYS A 9 -17.94 -6.33 -10.53
N GLU A 10 -16.67 -6.32 -10.92
CA GLU A 10 -15.63 -5.43 -10.40
C GLU A 10 -15.92 -3.97 -10.76
N ASP A 11 -16.33 -3.68 -12.00
CA ASP A 11 -16.69 -2.32 -12.42
C ASP A 11 -17.95 -1.80 -11.70
N VAL A 12 -18.89 -2.68 -11.34
CA VAL A 12 -20.06 -2.33 -10.52
C VAL A 12 -19.66 -2.02 -9.08
N GLU A 13 -18.80 -2.84 -8.47
CA GLU A 13 -18.34 -2.66 -7.08
C GLU A 13 -17.52 -1.37 -6.90
N CYS A 14 -16.66 -1.02 -7.87
CA CYS A 14 -15.91 0.25 -7.80
C CYS A 14 -16.81 1.48 -7.97
N VAL A 15 -17.83 1.41 -8.85
CA VAL A 15 -18.80 2.50 -9.05
C VAL A 15 -19.71 2.66 -7.82
N GLU A 16 -20.15 1.56 -7.22
CA GLU A 16 -20.92 1.56 -5.97
C GLU A 16 -20.11 2.20 -4.85
N THR A 17 -18.83 1.86 -4.72
CA THR A 17 -17.97 2.46 -3.68
C THR A 17 -17.65 3.93 -3.95
N LEU A 18 -17.46 4.35 -5.21
CA LEU A 18 -17.33 5.77 -5.60
C LEU A 18 -18.61 6.57 -5.29
N LEU A 19 -19.79 5.98 -5.49
CA LEU A 19 -21.09 6.59 -5.19
C LEU A 19 -21.33 6.72 -3.68
N MET A 20 -20.76 5.85 -2.85
CA MET A 20 -20.84 5.98 -1.39
C MET A 20 -20.02 7.16 -0.84
N MET A 21 -18.93 7.53 -1.53
CA MET A 21 -18.06 8.65 -1.15
C MET A 21 -18.61 10.04 -1.48
N SER A 22 -19.55 10.16 -2.43
CA SER A 22 -20.25 11.44 -2.65
C SER A 22 -21.18 11.80 -1.48
N ASN A 23 -21.49 10.82 -0.63
CA ASN A 23 -22.49 10.93 0.43
C ASN A 23 -21.89 10.90 1.84
N SER A 24 -20.64 10.46 2.02
CA SER A 24 -19.93 10.42 3.32
C SER A 24 -18.43 10.14 3.18
N LYS A 25 -17.62 10.40 4.22
CA LYS A 25 -16.21 9.97 4.25
C LYS A 25 -16.14 8.43 4.25
N PRO A 26 -15.38 7.79 3.34
CA PRO A 26 -15.30 6.34 3.25
C PRO A 26 -14.68 5.74 4.51
N THR A 27 -15.13 4.55 4.87
CA THR A 27 -14.47 3.70 5.85
C THR A 27 -13.11 3.22 5.35
N ARG A 28 -12.22 2.81 6.27
CA ARG A 28 -10.89 2.29 5.91
C ARG A 28 -10.97 1.08 4.97
N GLU A 29 -11.98 0.23 5.12
CA GLU A 29 -12.17 -0.92 4.25
C GLU A 29 -12.58 -0.50 2.84
N GLU A 30 -13.50 0.46 2.71
CA GLU A 30 -13.93 1.03 1.43
C GLU A 30 -12.77 1.73 0.71
N TYR A 31 -11.96 2.49 1.44
CA TYR A 31 -10.77 3.14 0.87
C TYR A 31 -9.77 2.10 0.31
N ASN A 32 -9.52 1.02 1.06
CA ASN A 32 -8.64 -0.06 0.60
C ASN A 32 -9.21 -0.79 -0.62
N LYS A 33 -10.51 -1.08 -0.62
CA LYS A 33 -11.20 -1.69 -1.76
C LYS A 33 -11.11 -0.81 -3.00
N LEU A 34 -11.31 0.50 -2.85
CA LEU A 34 -11.17 1.48 -3.94
C LEU A 34 -9.75 1.53 -4.50
N GLN A 35 -8.74 1.66 -3.64
CA GLN A 35 -7.34 1.66 -4.09
C GLN A 35 -7.00 0.37 -4.85
N LEU A 36 -7.48 -0.78 -4.36
CA LEU A 36 -7.28 -2.07 -5.03
C LEU A 36 -8.03 -2.15 -6.36
N CYS A 37 -9.26 -1.64 -6.40
CA CYS A 37 -10.10 -1.48 -7.60
C CYS A 37 -9.37 -0.68 -8.69
N ILE A 38 -8.89 0.52 -8.33
CA ILE A 38 -8.19 1.45 -9.22
C ILE A 38 -6.92 0.79 -9.77
N LEU A 39 -6.13 0.13 -8.92
CA LEU A 39 -4.93 -0.60 -9.33
C LEU A 39 -5.22 -1.80 -10.23
N ARG A 40 -6.34 -2.51 -10.04
CA ARG A 40 -6.71 -3.68 -10.86
C ARG A 40 -7.25 -3.29 -12.23
N ARG A 41 -8.08 -2.23 -12.29
CA ARG A 41 -8.71 -1.76 -13.53
C ARG A 41 -7.68 -1.31 -14.57
N ASN A 42 -6.61 -0.66 -14.12
CA ASN A 42 -5.54 -0.18 -15.01
C ASN A 42 -4.57 -1.30 -15.45
N LYS A 43 -4.35 -2.33 -14.61
CA LYS A 43 -3.62 -3.55 -15.03
C LYS A 43 -4.33 -4.29 -16.17
N SER A 44 -5.66 -4.40 -16.12
CA SER A 44 -6.43 -5.07 -17.18
C SER A 44 -6.44 -4.28 -18.50
N SER A 45 -6.41 -2.95 -18.41
CA SER A 45 -6.45 -2.05 -19.59
C SER A 45 -5.18 -2.09 -20.44
N THR A 46 -4.05 -2.59 -19.93
CA THR A 46 -2.78 -2.67 -20.67
C THR A 46 -2.62 -3.96 -21.51
N ILE A 47 -3.59 -4.88 -21.49
CA ILE A 47 -3.52 -6.16 -22.25
C ILE A 47 -4.09 -6.04 -23.67
N THR A 48 -4.72 -4.92 -24.06
CA THR A 48 -5.32 -4.79 -25.40
C THR A 48 -4.64 -3.72 -26.24
N THR A 49 -3.50 -4.05 -26.85
CA THR A 49 -3.06 -3.39 -28.10
C THR A 49 -2.49 -4.44 -29.06
N PRO A 50 -3.06 -4.62 -30.27
CA PRO A 50 -2.42 -5.41 -31.31
C PRO A 50 -1.44 -4.51 -32.07
N SER A 51 -0.13 -4.64 -31.80
CA SER A 51 0.88 -4.10 -32.71
C SER A 51 1.05 -5.06 -33.88
N THR A 52 0.56 -4.64 -35.04
CA THR A 52 0.94 -5.18 -36.35
C THR A 52 2.40 -4.84 -36.61
N VAL A 53 3.27 -5.85 -36.64
CA VAL A 53 4.61 -5.74 -37.22
C VAL A 53 4.70 -6.79 -38.33
N MET A 54 4.95 -6.30 -39.54
CA MET A 54 5.31 -7.13 -40.68
C MET A 54 6.69 -7.74 -40.44
N GLU A 55 6.81 -9.06 -40.62
CA GLU A 55 8.09 -9.75 -40.52
C GLU A 55 8.40 -10.46 -41.84
N SER A 56 9.44 -9.97 -42.50
CA SER A 56 10.08 -10.53 -43.68
C SER A 56 10.75 -11.87 -43.33
N LYS A 57 10.40 -12.95 -44.04
CA LYS A 57 11.02 -14.28 -43.86
C LYS A 57 12.16 -14.49 -44.86
N SER A 58 13.38 -14.73 -44.35
CA SER A 58 14.42 -15.46 -45.06
C SER A 58 14.42 -16.92 -44.61
N HIS A 59 14.51 -17.83 -45.60
CA HIS A 59 14.64 -19.28 -45.45
C HIS A 59 16.07 -19.67 -45.04
N ILE A 60 16.22 -20.66 -44.14
CA ILE A 60 17.12 -21.83 -44.30
C ILE A 60 16.49 -23.04 -43.57
N HIS A 61 16.42 -24.16 -44.28
CA HIS A 61 16.07 -25.53 -43.83
C HIS A 61 17.27 -26.18 -43.11
N ASP A 62 17.06 -27.04 -42.11
CA ASP A 62 17.16 -28.50 -42.29
C ASP A 62 16.81 -29.25 -40.97
N HIS A 63 16.69 -30.55 -41.08
CA HIS A 63 15.74 -31.48 -40.50
C HIS A 63 16.39 -32.39 -39.46
N SER A 64 15.69 -32.76 -38.38
CA SER A 64 15.69 -34.17 -37.90
C SER A 64 14.56 -34.44 -36.91
N LEU A 65 13.73 -35.40 -37.31
CA LEU A 65 12.64 -36.04 -36.58
C LEU A 65 13.18 -36.84 -35.38
N ARG A 66 12.45 -36.91 -34.26
CA ARG A 66 11.77 -38.15 -33.81
C ARG A 66 10.89 -37.98 -32.55
N GLU A 67 9.62 -38.34 -32.75
CA GLU A 67 8.63 -39.00 -31.88
C GLU A 67 8.34 -38.54 -30.43
N SER A 68 7.10 -38.06 -30.25
CA SER A 68 6.31 -38.05 -29.01
C SER A 68 5.88 -39.48 -28.59
N PRO A 69 5.41 -39.68 -27.34
CA PRO A 69 3.97 -39.94 -27.24
C PRO A 69 3.24 -39.37 -26.00
N THR A 70 2.00 -38.98 -26.29
CA THR A 70 0.74 -39.16 -25.52
C THR A 70 0.45 -38.40 -24.22
N ARG A 71 -0.62 -37.60 -24.35
CA ARG A 71 -1.57 -37.14 -23.32
C ARG A 71 -2.10 -38.28 -22.45
N ARG A 72 -2.25 -38.05 -21.14
CA ARG A 72 -3.31 -38.67 -20.33
C ARG A 72 -4.02 -37.63 -19.45
N SER A 73 -5.31 -37.88 -19.32
CA SER A 73 -6.36 -37.03 -18.78
C SER A 73 -6.84 -37.61 -17.44
N ARG A 74 -7.13 -36.71 -16.48
CA ARG A 74 -8.09 -36.76 -15.35
C ARG A 74 -8.01 -37.90 -14.31
N ASN A 75 -7.97 -37.49 -13.04
CA ASN A 75 -8.95 -37.71 -11.93
C ASN A 75 -8.24 -37.26 -10.64
N ARG A 76 -8.69 -36.29 -9.80
CA ARG A 76 -9.95 -36.13 -9.05
C ARG A 76 -10.45 -37.45 -8.48
N HIS A 77 -9.94 -37.84 -7.32
CA HIS A 77 -10.66 -38.21 -6.10
C HIS A 77 -9.61 -38.33 -4.97
N ASP A 78 -10.06 -38.22 -3.72
CA ASP A 78 -9.32 -38.31 -2.44
C ASP A 78 -9.09 -36.98 -1.70
N LEU A 79 -10.21 -36.36 -1.28
CA LEU A 79 -10.26 -35.50 -0.11
C LEU A 79 -10.83 -36.31 1.07
N PRO A 80 -10.20 -36.28 2.27
CA PRO A 80 -10.76 -36.89 3.46
C PRO A 80 -11.97 -36.10 4.02
N PRO A 81 -12.92 -36.77 4.69
CA PRO A 81 -14.20 -36.19 5.06
C PRO A 81 -14.18 -35.32 6.32
N MET A 82 -14.99 -34.27 6.20
CA MET A 82 -15.64 -33.37 7.16
C MET A 82 -15.66 -33.72 8.66
N SER A 83 -15.43 -32.68 9.45
CA SER A 83 -15.47 -32.54 10.90
C SER A 83 -16.83 -32.90 11.56
N PRO A 84 -16.84 -33.32 12.85
CA PRO A 84 -18.06 -33.55 13.64
C PRO A 84 -18.72 -32.24 14.17
N PRO A 85 -19.97 -32.31 14.68
CA PRO A 85 -20.93 -31.21 14.65
C PRO A 85 -20.88 -30.20 15.81
N MET A 86 -21.43 -29.04 15.48
CA MET A 86 -21.71 -27.83 16.25
C MET A 86 -22.45 -28.08 17.58
N GLU A 87 -21.83 -27.70 18.71
CA GLU A 87 -22.48 -27.64 20.02
C GLU A 87 -22.93 -26.21 20.33
N GLN A 88 -24.24 -26.01 20.47
CA GLN A 88 -24.87 -24.75 20.83
C GLN A 88 -24.56 -24.37 22.28
N ARG A 89 -23.93 -23.21 22.51
CA ARG A 89 -23.84 -22.59 23.85
C ARG A 89 -24.53 -21.24 23.88
N LYS A 90 -25.35 -21.12 24.93
CA LYS A 90 -26.43 -20.17 25.21
C LYS A 90 -25.96 -18.71 25.25
N SER A 91 -26.78 -17.85 24.66
CA SER A 91 -26.70 -16.40 24.71
C SER A 91 -26.85 -15.86 26.14
N LYS A 92 -25.85 -15.12 26.63
CA LYS A 92 -25.98 -14.23 27.79
C LYS A 92 -26.04 -12.79 27.30
N LYS A 93 -27.19 -12.18 27.56
CA LYS A 93 -27.55 -10.77 27.31
C LYS A 93 -26.56 -9.83 28.00
N ALA A 94 -25.70 -9.18 27.22
CA ALA A 94 -24.90 -8.06 27.67
C ALA A 94 -25.71 -6.76 27.50
N LYS A 95 -25.78 -6.01 28.59
CA LYS A 95 -26.51 -4.77 28.79
C LYS A 95 -25.95 -3.69 27.85
N ARG A 96 -26.83 -3.02 27.09
CA ARG A 96 -26.50 -1.80 26.33
C ARG A 96 -25.91 -0.76 27.28
N SER A 97 -24.61 -0.56 27.23
CA SER A 97 -23.99 0.69 27.65
C SER A 97 -24.06 1.64 26.46
N THR A 98 -24.93 2.63 26.58
CA THR A 98 -24.78 3.92 25.91
C THR A 98 -23.43 4.46 26.33
N ASP A 99 -22.42 4.31 25.48
CA ASP A 99 -21.15 4.98 25.72
C ASP A 99 -21.05 6.16 24.76
N ALA A 100 -20.93 7.33 25.37
CA ALA A 100 -20.78 8.59 24.72
C ALA A 100 -19.60 8.51 23.76
N SER A 101 -19.75 9.18 22.61
CA SER A 101 -18.70 9.42 21.63
C SER A 101 -17.41 9.86 22.34
N SER A 102 -16.52 8.89 22.59
CA SER A 102 -15.17 9.12 23.04
C SER A 102 -14.50 9.97 21.97
N SER A 103 -14.39 11.26 22.24
CA SER A 103 -13.52 12.17 21.51
C SER A 103 -12.09 11.71 21.73
N LYS A 104 -11.65 10.72 20.94
CA LYS A 104 -10.26 10.27 20.93
C LYS A 104 -9.42 11.48 20.58
N THR A 105 -8.77 12.05 21.59
CA THR A 105 -7.81 13.13 21.43
C THR A 105 -6.66 12.56 20.60
N ARG A 106 -6.36 13.19 19.47
CA ARG A 106 -5.22 12.83 18.62
C ARG A 106 -3.96 12.87 19.48
N GLU A 107 -3.10 11.86 19.38
CA GLU A 107 -1.81 11.91 20.05
C GLU A 107 -1.06 13.18 19.60
N PRO A 108 -0.44 13.91 20.54
CA PRO A 108 0.20 15.16 20.20
C PRO A 108 1.43 14.93 19.31
N THR A 109 1.58 15.80 18.33
CA THR A 109 2.76 15.87 17.48
C THR A 109 4.00 16.11 18.35
N PRO A 110 5.09 15.33 18.20
CA PRO A 110 6.31 15.51 18.98
C PRO A 110 6.86 16.94 18.86
N GLY A 111 7.33 17.52 19.97
CA GLY A 111 7.80 18.91 20.00
C GLY A 111 8.94 19.21 19.02
N TRP A 112 9.85 18.24 18.81
CA TRP A 112 10.93 18.38 17.83
C TRP A 112 10.40 18.44 16.39
N LEU A 113 9.33 17.69 16.09
CA LEU A 113 8.68 17.68 14.77
C LEU A 113 7.97 19.00 14.51
N ILE A 114 7.31 19.58 15.53
CA ILE A 114 6.74 20.93 15.43
C ILE A 114 7.82 21.96 15.09
N SER A 115 8.97 21.90 15.77
CA SER A 115 10.10 22.78 15.50
C SER A 115 10.67 22.58 14.09
N LEU A 116 10.77 21.34 13.61
CA LEU A 116 11.18 21.02 12.25
C LEU A 116 10.21 21.59 11.19
N MET A 117 8.90 21.44 11.40
CA MET A 117 7.91 21.99 10.47
C MET A 117 8.00 23.52 10.37
N ARG A 118 8.18 24.21 11.52
CA ARG A 118 8.38 25.66 11.54
C ARG A 118 9.65 26.08 10.82
N SER A 119 10.75 25.33 11.00
CA SER A 119 12.03 25.68 10.37
C SER A 119 11.98 25.51 8.86
N LYS A 120 11.29 24.47 8.36
CA LYS A 120 11.13 24.21 6.92
C LYS A 120 10.20 25.21 6.23
N ASN A 121 9.19 25.73 6.92
CA ASN A 121 8.16 26.60 6.35
C ASN A 121 8.29 28.08 6.78
N ARG A 122 9.52 28.59 6.94
CA ARG A 122 9.80 30.01 7.25
C ARG A 122 9.08 30.58 8.49
N GLY A 123 8.71 29.72 9.45
CA GLY A 123 8.12 30.11 10.73
C GLY A 123 6.59 30.10 10.82
N ASP A 124 5.86 29.96 9.71
CA ASP A 124 4.39 30.08 9.67
C ASP A 124 3.71 28.76 9.29
N VAL A 125 3.33 27.93 10.27
CA VAL A 125 2.52 26.71 10.00
C VAL A 125 1.58 26.32 11.15
N GLU A 126 0.32 26.10 10.77
CA GLU A 126 -0.66 25.27 11.47
C GLU A 126 -0.27 23.79 11.34
N ASP A 127 -0.29 23.01 12.44
CA ASP A 127 0.13 21.60 12.45
C ASP A 127 -0.55 20.75 11.36
N ASN A 128 0.16 20.55 10.25
CA ASN A 128 -0.27 19.73 9.12
C ASN A 128 0.26 18.30 9.18
N SER A 129 0.94 17.92 10.27
CA SER A 129 1.48 16.58 10.42
C SER A 129 0.37 15.54 10.35
N LYS A 130 0.72 14.31 9.99
CA LYS A 130 -0.16 13.13 9.99
C LYS A 130 0.59 11.97 10.64
N LYS A 131 0.01 11.36 11.68
CA LYS A 131 0.52 10.10 12.23
C LYS A 131 0.22 9.00 11.22
N ILE A 132 1.27 8.36 10.70
CA ILE A 132 1.13 7.30 9.71
C ILE A 132 0.92 5.97 10.43
N ILE A 133 1.89 5.53 11.22
CA ILE A 133 1.87 4.20 11.84
C ILE A 133 2.76 4.13 13.07
N ASP A 134 2.35 3.33 14.06
CA ASP A 134 3.25 2.75 15.06
C ASP A 134 3.51 1.30 14.65
N LYS A 135 4.77 0.95 14.45
CA LYS A 135 5.16 -0.35 13.88
C LYS A 135 6.43 -0.88 14.53
N GLU A 136 6.41 -2.16 14.84
CA GLU A 136 7.61 -2.95 15.07
C GLU A 136 8.28 -3.31 13.74
N LEU A 137 9.57 -3.04 13.62
CA LEU A 137 10.35 -3.38 12.43
C LEU A 137 10.54 -4.89 12.33
N PHE A 138 10.16 -5.48 11.20
CA PHE A 138 10.43 -6.89 10.92
C PHE A 138 11.77 -7.06 10.22
N GLN A 139 12.30 -8.30 10.18
CA GLN A 139 13.52 -8.60 9.42
C GLN A 139 13.48 -8.06 7.98
N THR A 140 12.33 -8.12 7.30
CA THR A 140 12.20 -7.61 5.93
C THR A 140 12.34 -6.10 5.81
N ASP A 141 12.12 -5.36 6.91
CA ASP A 141 12.30 -3.92 6.93
C ASP A 141 13.77 -3.54 7.13
N VAL A 142 14.57 -4.36 7.84
CA VAL A 142 15.99 -4.03 8.12
C VAL A 142 16.99 -4.80 7.26
N ASP A 143 16.55 -5.79 6.49
CA ASP A 143 17.38 -6.55 5.56
C ASP A 143 17.90 -5.66 4.42
N PRO A 144 19.25 -5.48 4.28
CA PRO A 144 19.85 -4.68 3.23
C PRO A 144 19.46 -5.10 1.81
N HIS A 145 19.13 -6.38 1.60
CA HIS A 145 18.70 -6.90 0.31
C HIS A 145 17.25 -6.50 -0.04
N GLN A 146 16.38 -6.35 0.97
CA GLN A 146 15.01 -5.88 0.77
C GLN A 146 14.96 -4.36 0.61
N SER A 147 15.81 -3.64 1.34
CA SER A 147 16.02 -2.18 1.22
C SER A 147 14.74 -1.35 1.23
N ARG A 148 13.80 -1.68 2.12
CA ARG A 148 12.51 -1.00 2.20
C ARG A 148 11.90 -1.02 3.59
N LEU A 149 11.20 0.05 3.96
CA LEU A 149 10.20 0.01 5.04
C LEU A 149 8.83 -0.28 4.43
N SER A 150 8.18 -1.37 4.83
CA SER A 150 6.81 -1.67 4.42
C SER A 150 5.79 -1.07 5.39
N ILE A 151 4.81 -0.33 4.86
CA ILE A 151 3.74 0.33 5.61
C ILE A 151 2.41 -0.19 5.07
N PRO A 152 1.76 -1.15 5.76
CA PRO A 152 0.47 -1.67 5.33
C PRO A 152 -0.60 -0.57 5.36
N VAL A 153 -1.31 -0.37 4.25
CA VAL A 153 -2.36 0.66 4.17
C VAL A 153 -3.44 0.43 5.23
N SER A 154 -3.73 -0.84 5.53
CA SER A 154 -4.66 -1.25 6.59
C SER A 154 -4.22 -0.89 8.01
N GLN A 155 -2.98 -0.45 8.23
CA GLN A 155 -2.46 -0.04 9.53
C GLN A 155 -2.25 1.47 9.63
N ILE A 156 -2.44 2.21 8.55
CA ILE A 156 -2.30 3.67 8.56
C ILE A 156 -3.40 4.29 9.43
N VAL A 157 -2.99 5.23 10.30
CA VAL A 157 -3.85 5.96 11.22
C VAL A 157 -4.51 7.14 10.52
N GLU A 158 -3.73 7.99 9.85
CA GLU A 158 -4.22 9.15 9.10
C GLU A 158 -3.98 8.95 7.59
N LEU A 159 -5.03 8.54 6.86
CA LEU A 159 -4.95 8.17 5.44
C LEU A 159 -4.73 9.36 4.48
N GLU A 160 -5.14 10.56 4.89
CA GLU A 160 -5.03 11.79 4.10
C GLU A 160 -3.66 12.46 4.30
N PHE A 161 -2.61 11.70 4.00
CA PHE A 161 -1.22 12.13 4.16
C PHE A 161 -0.51 12.47 2.85
N LEU A 162 -1.15 12.19 1.72
CA LEU A 162 -0.69 12.53 0.38
C LEU A 162 -1.61 13.58 -0.25
N ASN A 163 -1.04 14.52 -0.98
CA ASN A 163 -1.79 15.46 -1.80
C ASN A 163 -2.30 14.78 -3.10
N HIS A 164 -3.09 15.51 -3.88
CA HIS A 164 -3.71 14.94 -5.08
C HIS A 164 -2.69 14.52 -6.15
N GLU A 165 -1.62 15.29 -6.32
CA GLU A 165 -0.59 15.01 -7.33
C GLU A 165 0.27 13.80 -6.94
N GLU A 166 0.63 13.71 -5.66
CA GLU A 166 1.35 12.57 -5.09
C GLU A 166 0.54 11.29 -5.20
N LYS A 167 -0.76 11.34 -4.88
CA LYS A 167 -1.66 10.19 -5.06
C LYS A 167 -1.67 9.71 -6.51
N ARG A 168 -1.81 10.65 -7.46
CA ARG A 168 -1.76 10.34 -8.90
C ARG A 168 -0.43 9.71 -9.31
N ALA A 169 0.70 10.26 -8.85
CA ALA A 169 2.03 9.72 -9.16
C ALA A 169 2.24 8.29 -8.61
N ILE A 170 1.77 8.03 -7.37
CA ILE A 170 1.77 6.70 -6.78
C ILE A 170 0.91 5.72 -7.59
N GLU A 171 -0.28 6.15 -8.01
CA GLU A 171 -1.19 5.33 -8.83
C GLU A 171 -0.58 5.02 -10.19
N GLU A 172 0.07 5.99 -10.84
CA GLU A 172 0.78 5.79 -12.11
C GLU A 172 1.97 4.81 -11.96
N ASP A 173 2.75 4.87 -10.87
CA ASP A 173 3.84 3.93 -10.58
C ASP A 173 3.33 2.52 -10.31
N ALA A 174 2.32 2.38 -9.48
CA ALA A 174 1.76 1.07 -9.14
C ALA A 174 1.11 0.40 -10.36
N ASN A 175 0.57 1.19 -11.30
CA ASN A 175 0.03 0.73 -12.58
C ASN A 175 1.09 0.60 -13.68
N ARG A 176 2.37 0.86 -13.37
CA ARG A 176 3.51 0.80 -14.32
C ARG A 176 3.37 1.73 -15.53
N VAL A 177 2.58 2.80 -15.39
CA VAL A 177 2.44 3.87 -16.38
C VAL A 177 3.67 4.78 -16.32
N ARG A 178 4.05 5.23 -15.13
CA ARG A 178 5.29 5.99 -14.85
C ARG A 178 5.96 5.45 -13.59
N LYS A 179 7.16 4.86 -13.70
CA LYS A 179 7.78 4.08 -12.61
C LYS A 179 8.58 4.94 -11.61
N GLU A 180 8.06 6.12 -11.29
CA GLU A 180 8.76 7.16 -10.54
C GLU A 180 8.43 7.11 -9.05
N GLY A 181 7.17 6.84 -8.68
CA GLY A 181 6.72 6.94 -7.29
C GLY A 181 6.64 8.40 -6.85
N VAL A 182 6.88 8.66 -5.56
CA VAL A 182 6.96 10.02 -5.01
C VAL A 182 8.25 10.16 -4.22
N ASP A 183 9.11 11.09 -4.62
CA ASP A 183 10.29 11.44 -3.84
C ASP A 183 9.89 12.21 -2.59
N ALA A 184 10.57 11.90 -1.49
CA ALA A 184 10.31 12.47 -0.18
C ALA A 184 11.60 12.55 0.63
N ILE A 185 11.56 13.27 1.75
CA ILE A 185 12.68 13.36 2.69
C ILE A 185 12.25 12.75 4.02
N LEU A 186 12.96 11.72 4.47
CA LEU A 186 12.80 11.20 5.82
C LEU A 186 13.75 11.94 6.76
N VAL A 187 13.23 12.41 7.90
CA VAL A 187 13.99 13.10 8.93
C VAL A 187 13.89 12.32 10.23
N ASP A 188 15.04 12.02 10.85
CA ASP A 188 15.07 11.38 12.17
C ASP A 188 14.99 12.40 13.31
N SER A 189 14.91 11.92 14.55
CA SER A 189 14.88 12.79 15.74
C SER A 189 16.17 13.60 15.97
N HIS A 190 17.27 13.25 15.29
CA HIS A 190 18.53 14.00 15.31
C HIS A 190 18.64 14.98 14.13
N LEU A 191 17.54 15.20 13.40
CA LEU A 191 17.43 16.11 12.25
C LEU A 191 18.32 15.72 11.06
N ARG A 192 18.68 14.44 10.94
CA ARG A 192 19.36 13.91 9.75
C ARG A 192 18.33 13.65 8.67
N GLU A 193 18.64 14.08 7.46
CA GLU A 193 17.74 13.99 6.30
C GLU A 193 18.20 12.89 5.34
N PHE A 194 17.26 12.08 4.92
CA PHE A 194 17.48 10.94 4.03
C PHE A 194 16.52 11.05 2.85
N PRO A 195 17.01 11.22 1.62
CA PRO A 195 16.18 11.10 0.43
C PRO A 195 15.60 9.69 0.36
N VAL A 196 14.28 9.59 0.24
CA VAL A 196 13.56 8.32 0.10
C VAL A 196 12.55 8.44 -1.03
N ASN A 197 12.09 7.31 -1.54
CA ASN A 197 11.05 7.27 -2.55
C ASN A 197 9.90 6.41 -2.05
N LEU A 198 8.70 6.97 -2.02
CA LEU A 198 7.47 6.29 -1.63
C LEU A 198 6.88 5.57 -2.84
N ARG A 199 6.51 4.30 -2.66
CA ARG A 199 5.85 3.49 -3.69
C ARG A 199 4.72 2.65 -3.14
N LEU A 200 3.67 2.45 -3.92
CA LEU A 200 2.59 1.52 -3.57
C LEU A 200 2.78 0.18 -4.27
N ARG A 201 2.65 -0.92 -3.53
CA ARG A 201 2.75 -2.29 -4.05
C ARG A 201 1.58 -3.12 -3.58
N ASP A 202 1.04 -3.93 -4.49
CA ASP A 202 0.08 -4.99 -4.19
C ASP A 202 0.85 -6.31 -4.01
N MET A 203 0.86 -6.81 -2.78
CA MET A 203 1.40 -8.12 -2.44
C MET A 203 0.26 -9.06 -2.09
N ARG A 204 -0.21 -9.81 -3.09
CA ARG A 204 -1.25 -10.84 -2.95
C ARG A 204 -2.56 -10.31 -2.35
N GLY A 205 -2.99 -9.12 -2.76
CA GLY A 205 -4.19 -8.45 -2.28
C GLY A 205 -3.96 -7.53 -1.07
N ILE A 206 -2.74 -7.49 -0.53
CA ILE A 206 -2.37 -6.56 0.54
C ILE A 206 -1.64 -5.37 -0.08
N LEU A 207 -2.22 -4.18 0.07
CA LEU A 207 -1.59 -2.94 -0.35
C LEU A 207 -0.60 -2.46 0.69
N LEU A 208 0.62 -2.17 0.24
CA LEU A 208 1.75 -1.73 1.05
C LEU A 208 2.34 -0.49 0.41
N TYR A 209 2.41 0.60 1.16
CA TYR A 209 3.38 1.64 0.87
C TYR A 209 4.77 1.13 1.24
N ASN A 210 5.77 1.46 0.43
CA ASN A 210 7.17 1.17 0.70
C ASN A 210 7.98 2.45 0.61
N LEU A 211 8.76 2.76 1.64
CA LEU A 211 9.85 3.72 1.52
C LEU A 211 11.09 2.98 1.02
N VAL A 212 11.60 3.38 -0.14
CA VAL A 212 12.74 2.77 -0.84
C VAL A 212 13.82 3.81 -1.16
N ALA A 213 14.85 3.41 -1.91
CA ALA A 213 15.92 4.24 -2.50
C ALA A 213 16.89 4.95 -1.52
N GLY A 214 16.56 5.08 -0.23
CA GLY A 214 17.48 5.55 0.82
C GLY A 214 17.31 4.83 2.16
N TRP A 215 16.40 3.87 2.23
CA TRP A 215 16.03 3.23 3.49
C TRP A 215 17.17 2.48 4.19
N ASN A 216 18.07 1.82 3.45
CA ASN A 216 19.24 1.17 4.06
C ASN A 216 20.15 2.16 4.82
N GLN A 217 20.27 3.39 4.32
CA GLN A 217 21.03 4.43 4.99
C GLN A 217 20.34 4.83 6.30
N VAL A 218 19.01 4.98 6.27
CA VAL A 218 18.20 5.22 7.48
C VAL A 218 18.42 4.13 8.51
N VAL A 219 18.37 2.84 8.11
CA VAL A 219 18.59 1.71 9.01
C VAL A 219 19.97 1.79 9.68
N THR A 220 21.00 2.05 8.87
CA THR A 220 22.39 2.10 9.35
C THR A 220 22.61 3.29 10.29
N ASP A 221 22.23 4.50 9.87
CA ASP A 221 22.54 5.72 10.60
C ASP A 221 21.65 5.90 11.83
N CYS A 222 20.38 5.48 11.76
CA CYS A 222 19.46 5.49 12.89
C CYS A 222 19.60 4.27 13.78
N LEU A 223 20.56 3.38 13.52
CA LEU A 223 20.85 2.17 14.30
C LEU A 223 19.60 1.29 14.50
N LEU A 224 18.75 1.20 13.47
CA LEU A 224 17.51 0.43 13.51
C LEU A 224 17.80 -1.06 13.42
N GLN A 225 17.08 -1.85 14.22
CA GLN A 225 17.19 -3.30 14.24
C GLN A 225 15.80 -3.95 14.17
N GLU A 226 15.76 -5.23 13.84
CA GLU A 226 14.53 -6.02 13.98
C GLU A 226 13.99 -5.89 15.42
N ASN A 227 12.66 -5.87 15.56
CA ASN A 227 11.92 -5.66 16.81
C ASN A 227 12.03 -4.24 17.39
N THR A 228 12.71 -3.31 16.71
CA THR A 228 12.66 -1.90 17.09
C THR A 228 11.26 -1.37 16.80
N ASN A 229 10.60 -0.80 17.80
CA ASN A 229 9.35 -0.09 17.59
C ASN A 229 9.64 1.31 17.08
N ILE A 230 8.95 1.70 16.01
CA ILE A 230 9.04 3.02 15.41
C ILE A 230 7.66 3.65 15.31
N ARG A 231 7.66 4.97 15.28
CA ARG A 231 6.52 5.78 14.88
C ARG A 231 6.91 6.62 13.68
N LEU A 232 6.05 6.60 12.67
CA LEU A 232 6.24 7.37 11.45
C LEU A 232 5.16 8.45 11.34
N TRP A 233 5.58 9.66 11.05
CA TRP A 233 4.71 10.78 10.70
C TRP A 233 4.98 11.21 9.26
N SER A 234 4.04 11.93 8.65
CA SER A 234 4.31 12.75 7.48
C SER A 234 3.94 14.20 7.74
N PHE A 235 4.47 15.09 6.91
CA PHE A 235 4.04 16.47 6.78
C PHE A 235 4.49 17.00 5.42
N HIS A 236 3.95 18.16 5.03
CA HIS A 236 4.39 18.87 3.84
C HIS A 236 5.06 20.19 4.20
N ALA A 237 6.12 20.52 3.48
CA ALA A 237 6.76 21.83 3.55
C ALA A 237 7.31 22.22 2.18
N ASP A 238 7.01 23.45 1.72
CA ASP A 238 7.37 23.94 0.38
C ASP A 238 7.11 22.88 -0.73
N ASP A 239 5.88 22.37 -0.79
CA ASP A 239 5.40 21.33 -1.71
C ASP A 239 6.17 19.99 -1.70
N THR A 240 7.05 19.80 -0.70
CA THR A 240 7.82 18.57 -0.52
C THR A 240 7.18 17.70 0.56
N LEU A 241 7.01 16.41 0.26
CA LEU A 241 6.60 15.41 1.25
C LEU A 241 7.77 15.06 2.17
N TYR A 242 7.54 15.17 3.47
CA TYR A 242 8.47 14.73 4.49
C TYR A 242 7.88 13.57 5.28
N PHE A 243 8.75 12.68 5.72
CA PHE A 243 8.47 11.70 6.76
C PHE A 243 9.31 12.03 8.00
N ALA A 244 8.75 11.83 9.18
CA ALA A 244 9.48 11.96 10.43
C ALA A 244 9.50 10.63 11.18
N LEU A 245 10.70 10.13 11.47
CA LEU A 245 10.93 8.85 12.13
C LEU A 245 11.23 9.07 13.62
N VAL A 246 10.45 8.41 14.48
CA VAL A 246 10.64 8.41 15.93
C VAL A 246 10.81 6.97 16.41
N PRO A 247 12.03 6.54 16.78
CA PRO A 247 12.22 5.28 17.49
C PRO A 247 11.51 5.32 18.86
N LEU A 248 10.81 4.25 19.20
CA LEU A 248 10.12 4.05 20.46
C LEU A 248 10.93 3.04 21.28
N TYR A 249 11.93 3.52 21.99
CA TYR A 249 12.66 2.69 22.94
C TYR A 249 11.78 2.41 24.16
N ALA A 250 11.78 1.17 24.64
CA ALA A 250 11.13 0.86 25.92
C ALA A 250 11.87 1.61 27.04
N ASN A 251 11.14 2.44 27.77
CA ASN A 251 11.62 3.10 28.99
C ASN A 251 11.69 2.12 30.16
#